data_AF-A0A136LKP5-F1
#
_entry.id   AF-A0A136LKP5-F1
#
_cell.length_a   1.000
_cell.length_b   1.000
_cell.length_c   1.000
_cell.angle_alpha   90.00
_cell.angle_beta   90.00
_cell.angle_gamma   90.00
#
_symmetry.space_group_name_H-M   'P 1'
#
loop_
_entity.id
_entity.type
_entity.pdbx_description
1 polymer ?
#
loop_
_entity_poly.entity_id
_entity_poly.type
_entity_poly.pdbx_seq_one_letter_code
_entity_poly.pdbx_strand_id
1 'polypeptide(L)' 'MKGLSFDVLRVGKKYQLKNFGETYEFEIERILTNGDFKVKDLHTLERYLLKDVIKFGTGNDFEIRDLE' A
#
# COMPACT_ATOMS: atom_id res chain seq x y z
N MET A 1 -8.95 -3.90 -15.41
CA MET A 1 -9.28 -2.83 -14.43
C MET A 1 -7.98 -2.14 -14.04
N LYS A 2 -7.93 -0.80 -14.13
CA LYS A 2 -6.75 -0.02 -13.76
C LYS A 2 -6.69 0.06 -12.23
N GLY A 3 -5.79 -0.71 -11.63
CA GLY A 3 -5.49 -0.58 -10.19
C GLY A 3 -5.21 0.89 -9.86
N LEU A 4 -5.71 1.33 -8.71
CA LEU A 4 -5.45 2.68 -8.19
C LEU A 4 -3.95 2.97 -8.30
N SER A 5 -3.62 4.05 -9.00
CA SER A 5 -2.23 4.48 -9.18
C SER A 5 -1.73 5.06 -7.86
N PHE A 6 -0.46 4.81 -7.50
CA PHE A 6 0.16 5.31 -6.26
C PHE A 6 -0.02 6.82 -6.04
N ASP A 7 -0.24 7.59 -7.11
CA ASP A 7 -0.59 9.02 -7.12
C ASP A 7 -1.84 9.39 -6.30
N VAL A 8 -2.79 8.47 -6.12
CA VAL A 8 -4.03 8.74 -5.38
C VAL A 8 -3.89 8.55 -3.87
N LEU A 9 -2.78 7.97 -3.42
CA LEU A 9 -2.56 7.65 -2.01
C LEU A 9 -2.30 8.94 -1.22
N ARG A 10 -3.03 9.11 -0.12
CA ARG A 10 -2.93 10.27 0.77
C ARG A 10 -2.34 9.87 2.11
N VAL A 11 -1.53 10.76 2.68
CA VAL A 11 -1.02 10.60 4.06
C VAL A 11 -2.18 10.65 5.05
N GLY A 12 -2.17 9.76 6.04
CA GLY A 12 -3.20 9.62 7.06
C GLY A 12 -4.42 8.80 6.61
N LYS A 13 -4.42 8.29 5.37
CA LYS A 13 -5.44 7.37 4.86
C LYS A 13 -5.00 5.92 4.97
N LYS A 14 -5.98 5.04 5.16
CA LYS A 14 -5.81 3.60 5.28
C LYS A 14 -6.17 2.96 3.95
N TYR A 15 -5.36 1.99 3.56
CA TYR A 15 -5.52 1.29 2.30
C TYR A 15 -5.39 -0.21 2.55
N GLN A 16 -6.11 -0.96 1.74
CA GLN A 16 -6.02 -2.40 1.64
C GLN A 16 -5.43 -2.75 0.28
N LEU A 17 -4.33 -3.48 0.28
CA LEU A 17 -3.67 -4.01 -0.92
C LEU A 17 -3.85 -5.52 -0.94
N LYS A 18 -4.43 -6.02 -2.02
CA LYS A 18 -4.54 -7.45 -2.28
C LYS A 18 -3.51 -7.84 -3.33
N ASN A 19 -2.70 -8.86 -3.06
CA ASN A 19 -1.69 -9.37 -3.97
C ASN A 19 -1.50 -10.87 -3.78
N PHE A 20 -1.46 -11.65 -4.86
CA PHE A 20 -1.30 -13.12 -4.82
C PHE A 20 -2.26 -13.84 -3.84
N GLY A 21 -3.46 -13.30 -3.58
CA GLY A 21 -4.41 -13.85 -2.63
C GLY A 21 -4.16 -13.44 -1.17
N GLU A 22 -3.06 -12.77 -0.87
CA GLU A 22 -2.78 -12.13 0.41
C GLU A 22 -3.35 -10.72 0.45
N THR A 23 -3.77 -10.28 1.64
CA THR A 23 -4.33 -8.94 1.86
C THR A 23 -3.48 -8.22 2.90
N TYR A 24 -3.01 -7.04 2.54
CA TYR A 24 -2.17 -6.17 3.36
C TYR A 24 -2.97 -4.91 3.68
N GLU A 25 -3.09 -4.58 4.95
CA GLU A 25 -3.86 -3.41 5.40
C GLU A 25 -2.91 -2.46 6.12
N PHE A 26 -2.77 -1.25 5.58
CA PHE A 26 -1.78 -0.30 6.05
C PHE A 26 -2.25 1.15 5.96
N GLU A 27 -1.68 2.00 6.80
CA GLU A 27 -1.89 3.44 6.81
C GLU A 27 -0.66 4.16 6.25
N ILE A 28 -0.87 5.16 5.39
CA ILE A 28 0.22 6.00 4.88
C ILE A 28 0.64 6.98 5.98
N GLU A 29 1.79 6.76 6.63
CA GLU A 29 2.32 7.69 7.65
C GLU A 29 3.03 8.89 7.02
N ARG A 30 3.76 8.69 5.92
CA ARG A 30 4.57 9.75 5.30
C ARG A 30 4.92 9.44 3.84
N ILE A 31 4.89 10.46 2.99
CA ILE A 31 5.50 10.42 1.65
C ILE A 31 6.93 10.93 1.78
N LEU A 32 7.91 10.13 1.38
CA LEU A 32 9.31 10.48 1.32
C LEU A 32 9.58 11.31 0.06
N THR A 33 10.55 12.22 0.14
CA THR A 33 10.95 13.11 -0.95
C THR A 33 11.36 12.36 -2.23
N ASN A 34 11.76 11.09 -2.09
CA ASN A 34 12.19 10.24 -3.19
C ASN A 34 11.01 9.58 -3.96
N GLY A 35 9.76 9.93 -3.63
CA GLY A 35 8.55 9.30 -4.19
C GLY A 35 8.16 7.98 -3.52
N ASP A 36 8.83 7.63 -2.41
CA ASP A 36 8.53 6.44 -1.63
C ASP A 36 7.44 6.71 -0.57
N PHE A 37 6.58 5.73 -0.32
CA PHE A 37 5.52 5.83 0.69
C PHE A 37 5.92 5.02 1.90
N LYS A 38 6.06 5.67 3.06
CA LYS A 38 6.21 5.01 4.34
C LYS A 38 4.83 4.68 4.88
N VAL A 39 4.57 3.39 5.01
CA VAL A 39 3.31 2.84 5.46
C VAL A 39 3.51 2.10 6.78
N LYS A 40 2.45 2.08 7.58
CA LYS A 40 2.39 1.34 8.82
C LYS A 40 1.31 0.28 8.69
N ASP A 41 1.68 -0.96 8.98
CA ASP A 41 0.75 -2.07 9.02
C ASP A 41 -0.29 -1.86 10.12
N LEU A 42 -1.55 -2.16 9.81
CA LEU A 42 -2.63 -2.07 10.78
C LEU A 42 -2.70 -3.29 11.71
N HIS A 43 -2.18 -4.45 11.29
CA HIS A 43 -2.21 -5.68 12.06
C HIS A 43 -0.94 -5.88 12.88
N THR A 44 0.22 -5.74 12.26
CA THR A 44 1.52 -5.96 12.93
C THR A 44 2.08 -4.70 13.57
N LEU A 45 1.55 -3.52 13.23
CA LEU A 45 2.07 -2.19 13.62
C LEU A 45 3.50 -1.92 13.12
N GLU A 46 4.02 -2.78 12.24
CA GLU A 46 5.33 -2.61 11.62
C GLU A 46 5.31 -1.49 10.58
N ARG A 47 6.46 -0.87 10.37
CA ARG A 47 6.61 0.25 9.43
C ARG A 47 7.51 -0.19 8.29
N TYR A 48 6.99 -0.17 7.08
CA TYR A 48 7.73 -0.54 5.88
C TYR A 48 7.46 0.46 4.75
N LEU A 49 8.17 0.34 3.64
CA LEU A 49 7.87 1.13 2.45
C LEU A 49 6.89 0.37 1.59
N LEU A 50 5.91 1.06 1.02
CA LEU A 50 4.93 0.43 0.14
C LEU A 50 5.61 -0.27 -1.05
N LYS A 51 6.71 0.29 -1.55
CA LYS A 51 7.52 -0.35 -2.60
C LYS A 51 8.03 -1.73 -2.20
N ASP A 52 8.28 -1.99 -0.92
CA ASP A 52 8.82 -3.28 -0.45
C ASP A 52 7.78 -4.41 -0.55
N VAL A 53 6.48 -4.07 -0.54
CA VAL A 53 5.38 -5.03 -0.73
C VAL A 53 5.21 -5.38 -2.21
N ILE A 54 5.36 -4.39 -3.09
CA ILE A 54 5.14 -4.56 -4.54
C ILE A 54 6.41 -4.89 -5.33
N LYS A 55 7.62 -4.73 -4.73
CA LYS A 55 8.89 -4.96 -5.44
C LYS A 55 9.07 -6.39 -5.92
N PHE A 56 8.42 -7.36 -5.26
CA PHE A 56 8.49 -8.77 -5.61
C PHE A 56 7.55 -9.15 -6.76
N GLY A 57 6.76 -8.20 -7.25
CA GLY A 57 5.83 -8.39 -8.36
C GLY A 57 4.37 -8.26 -7.92
N THR A 58 3.54 -7.85 -8.87
CA THR A 58 2.09 -7.76 -8.71
C THR A 58 1.44 -8.95 -9.42
N GLY A 59 0.67 -9.74 -8.69
CA GLY A 59 -0.14 -10.81 -9.24
C GLY A 59 -1.31 -10.28 -10.08
N ASN A 60 -2.02 -11.17 -10.76
CA ASN A 60 -3.18 -10.80 -11.58
C ASN A 60 -4.38 -10.27 -10.76
N ASP A 61 -4.41 -10.58 -9.46
CA ASP A 61 -5.40 -10.13 -8.48
C ASP A 61 -4.96 -8.84 -7.76
N PHE A 62 -3.95 -8.14 -8.29
CA PHE A 62 -3.45 -6.92 -7.67
C PHE A 62 -4.53 -5.84 -7.65
N GLU A 63 -4.94 -5.47 -6.44
CA GLU A 63 -5.95 -4.46 -6.22
C GLU A 63 -5.62 -3.65 -4.97
N ILE A 64 -5.79 -2.33 -5.06
CA ILE A 64 -5.70 -1.45 -3.89
C ILE A 64 -7.11 -0.88 -3.67
N ARG A 65 -7.54 -0.81 -2.42
CA ARG A 65 -8.82 -0.22 -2.00
C ARG A 65 -8.56 0.76 -0.86
N ASP A 66 -9.33 1.85 -0.82
CA ASP A 66 -9.36 2.75 0.33
C ASP A 66 -10.21 2.10 1.43
N LEU A 67 -9.69 2.08 2.65
CA LEU A 67 -10.44 1.74 3.86
C LEU A 67 -10.87 3.06 4.48
N GLU A 68 -12.11 3.48 4.18
CA GLU A 68 -12.67 4.78 4.56
C GLU A 68 -12.57 5.07 6.07
#